data_AF-A0A969UU27-F1
#
_entry.id   AF-A0A969UU27-F1
#
_cell.length_a   1.000
_cell.length_b   1.000
_cell.length_c   1.000
_cell.angle_alpha   90.00
_cell.angle_beta   90.00
_cell.angle_gamma   90.00
#
_symmetry.space_group_name_H-M   'P 1'
#
loop_
_entity.id
_entity.type
_entity.pdbx_description
1 polymer ?
#
loop_
_entity_poly.entity_id
_entity_poly.type
_entity_poly.pdbx_seq_one_letter_code
_entity_poly.pdbx_strand_id
1 'polypeptide(L)'
;METQTELYQIRIKLRQAEIALAQSETQRQQFEQDLKQTQTQLHQTRRELLQAQAQLHQIREKNQQLEAQLHDVQEELSRSQFQHFETQESIQLKASIVPYTETETNARNHQSCLTTTSYDLLIRNAWQAYCHGDRIGMAHALQQALKFTPFSKAETILDWLKRFSDFASSQQEHPFDMQTLTTSPEWQQVMKSVFTKRILTAIEL
;
A
#
# COMPACT_ATOMS: atom_id res chain seq x y z
N MET A 1 -28.20 -78.47 -48.79
CA MET A 1 -27.68 -78.43 -47.40
C MET A 1 -26.84 -77.17 -47.18
N GLU A 2 -25.89 -76.83 -48.06
CA GLU A 2 -25.03 -75.63 -47.91
C GLU A 2 -25.80 -74.29 -47.89
N THR A 3 -26.77 -74.10 -48.79
CA THR A 3 -27.56 -72.85 -48.87
C THR A 3 -28.36 -72.54 -47.61
N GLN A 4 -28.81 -73.56 -46.88
CA GLN A 4 -29.58 -73.38 -45.64
C GLN A 4 -28.68 -72.97 -44.46
N THR A 5 -27.45 -73.50 -44.42
CA THR A 5 -26.43 -73.11 -43.44
C THR A 5 -25.99 -71.66 -43.65
N GLU A 6 -25.77 -71.24 -44.89
CA GLU A 6 -25.40 -69.86 -45.23
C GLU A 6 -26.51 -68.86 -44.84
N LEU A 7 -27.77 -69.16 -45.17
CA LEU A 7 -28.91 -68.32 -44.78
C LEU A 7 -29.03 -68.19 -43.25
N TYR A 8 -28.78 -69.27 -42.51
CA TYR A 8 -28.79 -69.23 -41.05
C TYR A 8 -27.65 -68.33 -40.50
N GLN A 9 -26.44 -68.44 -41.04
CA GLN A 9 -25.30 -67.60 -40.65
C GLN A 9 -25.54 -66.12 -40.94
N ILE A 10 -26.13 -65.80 -42.10
CA ILE A 10 -26.49 -64.42 -42.47
C ILE A 10 -27.49 -63.84 -41.46
N ARG A 11 -28.51 -64.60 -41.05
CA ARG A 11 -29.49 -64.14 -40.05
C ARG A 11 -28.85 -63.84 -38.70
N ILE A 12 -27.90 -64.66 -38.26
CA ILE A 12 -27.17 -64.39 -37.01
C ILE A 12 -26.35 -63.10 -37.12
N LYS A 13 -25.60 -62.93 -38.21
CA LYS A 13 -24.80 -61.72 -38.44
C LYS A 13 -25.67 -60.47 -38.51
N LEU A 14 -26.81 -60.54 -39.19
CA LEU A 14 -27.78 -59.43 -39.26
C LEU A 14 -28.27 -59.06 -37.86
N ARG A 15 -28.70 -60.04 -37.05
CA ARG A 15 -29.16 -59.81 -35.69
C ARG A 15 -28.07 -59.21 -34.79
N GLN A 16 -26.82 -59.65 -34.96
CA GLN A 16 -25.68 -59.07 -34.24
C GLN A 16 -25.44 -57.61 -34.63
N ALA A 17 -25.54 -57.28 -35.92
CA ALA A 17 -25.42 -55.91 -36.40
C ALA A 17 -26.55 -55.01 -35.88
N GLU A 18 -27.79 -55.51 -35.83
CA GLU A 18 -28.93 -54.79 -35.25
C GLU A 18 -28.73 -54.49 -33.75
N ILE A 19 -28.22 -55.46 -32.99
CA ILE A 19 -27.91 -55.26 -31.57
C ILE A 19 -26.79 -54.22 -31.40
N ALA A 20 -25.73 -54.32 -32.20
CA ALA A 20 -24.62 -53.36 -32.14
C ALA A 20 -25.07 -51.94 -32.52
N LEU A 21 -25.97 -51.80 -33.50
CA LEU A 21 -26.56 -50.52 -33.88
C LEU A 21 -27.39 -49.94 -32.73
N ALA A 22 -28.29 -50.72 -32.13
CA ALA A 22 -29.09 -50.27 -31.00
C ALA A 22 -28.22 -49.85 -29.79
N GLN A 23 -27.12 -50.57 -29.54
CA GLN A 23 -26.14 -50.20 -28.51
C GLN A 23 -25.45 -48.86 -28.82
N SER A 24 -25.01 -48.66 -30.08
CA SER A 24 -24.38 -47.41 -30.51
C SER A 24 -25.35 -46.22 -30.45
N GLU A 25 -26.62 -46.42 -30.81
CA GLU A 25 -27.67 -45.40 -30.69
C GLU A 25 -27.90 -44.99 -29.24
N THR A 26 -27.94 -45.96 -28.33
CA THR A 26 -28.07 -45.70 -26.88
C THR A 26 -26.87 -44.92 -26.35
N GLN A 27 -25.65 -45.31 -26.73
CA GLN A 27 -24.43 -44.59 -26.34
C GLN A 27 -24.43 -43.15 -26.89
N ARG A 28 -24.84 -42.95 -28.13
CA ARG A 28 -24.93 -41.62 -28.75
C ARG A 28 -25.91 -40.72 -27.99
N GLN A 29 -27.06 -41.26 -27.58
CA GLN A 29 -28.04 -40.51 -26.77
C GLN A 29 -27.47 -40.12 -25.42
N GLN A 30 -26.74 -41.03 -24.75
CA GLN A 30 -26.08 -40.73 -23.48
C GLN A 30 -25.03 -39.61 -23.63
N PHE A 31 -24.15 -39.71 -24.63
CA PHE A 31 -23.16 -38.67 -24.90
C PHE A 31 -23.81 -37.31 -25.22
N GLU A 32 -24.93 -37.31 -25.94
CA GLU A 32 -25.67 -36.08 -26.25
C GLU A 32 -26.24 -35.43 -24.97
N GLN A 33 -26.72 -36.24 -24.02
CA GLN A 33 -27.18 -35.76 -22.72
C GLN A 33 -26.04 -35.20 -21.89
N ASP A 34 -24.91 -35.91 -21.81
CA ASP A 34 -23.73 -35.48 -21.06
C ASP A 34 -23.15 -34.17 -21.62
N LEU A 35 -23.17 -34.02 -22.94
CA LEU A 35 -22.75 -32.79 -23.61
C LEU A 35 -23.65 -31.61 -23.22
N LYS A 36 -24.97 -31.79 -23.23
CA LYS A 36 -25.94 -30.75 -22.81
C LYS A 36 -25.75 -30.37 -21.34
N GLN A 37 -25.50 -31.35 -20.49
CA GLN A 37 -25.21 -31.12 -19.06
C GLN A 37 -23.93 -30.31 -18.89
N THR A 38 -22.85 -30.69 -19.59
CA THR A 38 -21.56 -29.99 -19.52
C THR A 38 -21.68 -28.55 -20.03
N GLN A 39 -22.42 -28.32 -21.11
CA GLN A 39 -22.68 -26.96 -21.62
C GLN A 39 -23.41 -26.10 -20.58
N THR A 40 -24.42 -26.66 -19.91
CA THR A 40 -25.16 -25.95 -18.86
C THR A 40 -24.26 -25.60 -17.68
N GLN A 41 -23.40 -26.53 -17.26
CA GLN A 41 -22.43 -26.29 -16.20
C GLN A 41 -21.42 -25.21 -16.59
N LEU A 42 -20.87 -25.26 -17.80
CA LEU A 42 -19.94 -24.24 -18.30
C LEU A 42 -20.57 -22.84 -18.30
N HIS A 43 -21.83 -22.73 -18.74
CA HIS A 43 -22.57 -21.46 -18.70
C HIS A 43 -22.78 -20.97 -17.26
N GLN A 44 -23.08 -21.88 -16.32
CA GLN A 44 -23.21 -21.52 -14.91
C GLN A 44 -21.90 -21.00 -14.32
N THR A 45 -20.80 -21.73 -14.49
CA THR A 45 -19.47 -21.31 -14.02
C THR A 45 -19.04 -19.98 -14.64
N ARG A 46 -19.34 -19.75 -15.92
CA ARG A 46 -19.04 -18.46 -16.57
C ARG A 46 -19.80 -17.30 -15.93
N ARG A 47 -21.06 -17.50 -15.53
CA ARG A 47 -21.84 -16.48 -14.82
C ARG A 47 -21.26 -16.17 -13.44
N GLU A 48 -20.91 -17.21 -12.69
CA GLU A 48 -20.28 -17.07 -11.37
C GLU A 48 -18.94 -16.34 -11.46
N LEU A 49 -18.11 -16.66 -12.47
CA LEU A 49 -16.85 -15.97 -12.71
C LEU A 49 -17.05 -14.47 -12.99
N LEU A 50 -18.00 -14.12 -13.85
CA LEU A 50 -18.31 -12.71 -14.15
C LEU A 50 -18.81 -11.97 -12.90
N GLN A 51 -19.62 -12.63 -12.07
CA GLN A 51 -20.10 -12.06 -10.82
C GLN A 51 -18.94 -11.81 -9.83
N ALA A 52 -18.03 -12.78 -9.67
CA ALA A 52 -16.86 -12.63 -8.82
C ALA A 52 -15.93 -11.51 -9.32
N GLN A 53 -15.75 -11.37 -10.63
CA GLN A 53 -14.97 -10.27 -11.22
C GLN A 53 -15.58 -8.89 -10.92
N ALA A 54 -16.90 -8.75 -11.02
CA ALA A 54 -17.60 -7.51 -10.67
C ALA A 54 -17.44 -7.16 -9.18
N GLN A 55 -17.55 -8.15 -8.30
CA GLN A 55 -17.34 -7.96 -6.86
C GLN A 55 -15.90 -7.54 -6.53
N LEU A 56 -14.90 -8.17 -7.15
CA LEU A 56 -13.50 -7.79 -6.99
C LEU A 56 -13.25 -6.34 -7.43
N HIS A 57 -13.86 -5.91 -8.53
CA HIS A 57 -13.73 -4.53 -8.98
C HIS A 57 -14.31 -3.54 -7.97
N GLN A 58 -15.51 -3.82 -7.45
CA GLN A 58 -16.17 -2.99 -6.43
C GLN A 58 -15.36 -2.89 -5.14
N ILE A 59 -14.78 -4.01 -4.66
CA ILE A 59 -13.91 -4.00 -3.48
C ILE A 59 -12.67 -3.14 -3.73
N ARG A 60 -12.07 -3.22 -4.92
CA ARG A 60 -10.90 -2.42 -5.28
C ARG A 60 -11.19 -0.93 -5.26
N GLU A 61 -12.32 -0.51 -5.83
CA GLU A 61 -12.74 0.89 -5.80
C GLU A 61 -12.95 1.38 -4.37
N LYS A 62 -13.61 0.56 -3.53
CA LYS A 62 -13.83 0.91 -2.12
C LYS A 62 -12.52 1.02 -1.33
N ASN A 63 -11.55 0.15 -1.59
CA ASN A 63 -10.23 0.25 -0.97
C ASN A 63 -9.51 1.53 -1.39
N GLN A 64 -9.54 1.89 -2.68
CA GLN A 64 -8.96 3.14 -3.16
C GLN A 64 -9.61 4.38 -2.52
N GLN A 65 -10.94 4.34 -2.34
CA GLN A 65 -11.67 5.43 -1.64
C GLN A 65 -11.26 5.53 -0.17
N LEU A 66 -11.12 4.40 0.52
CA LEU A 66 -10.70 4.39 1.93
C LEU A 66 -9.24 4.86 2.08
N GLU A 67 -8.35 4.48 1.17
CA GLU A 67 -6.97 4.96 1.13
C GLU A 67 -6.90 6.48 0.97
N ALA A 68 -7.71 7.05 0.07
CA ALA A 68 -7.80 8.50 -0.10
C ALA A 68 -8.33 9.21 1.17
N GLN A 69 -9.40 8.68 1.79
CA GLN A 69 -9.94 9.23 3.04
C GLN A 69 -8.92 9.18 4.19
N LEU A 70 -8.14 8.10 4.29
CA LEU A 70 -7.10 7.98 5.29
C LEU A 70 -6.02 9.05 5.07
N HIS A 71 -5.62 9.28 3.81
CA HIS A 71 -4.70 10.35 3.46
C HIS A 71 -5.21 11.73 3.87
N ASP A 72 -6.46 12.05 3.56
CA ASP A 72 -7.09 13.33 3.89
C ASP A 72 -7.11 13.55 5.42
N VAL A 73 -7.55 12.54 6.18
CA VAL A 73 -7.57 12.59 7.65
C VAL A 73 -6.16 12.77 8.22
N GLN A 74 -5.16 12.15 7.62
CA GLN A 74 -3.77 12.28 8.06
C GLN A 74 -3.20 13.68 7.76
N GLU A 75 -3.62 14.30 6.65
CA GLU A 75 -3.30 15.70 6.36
C GLU A 75 -3.97 16.64 7.36
N GLU A 76 -5.27 16.46 7.63
CA GLU A 76 -6.01 17.26 8.62
C GLU A 76 -5.41 17.13 10.03
N LEU A 77 -5.05 15.91 10.43
CA LEU A 77 -4.38 15.66 11.70
C LEU A 77 -3.05 16.41 11.78
N SER A 78 -2.24 16.36 10.71
CA SER A 78 -0.97 17.08 10.64
C SER A 78 -1.18 18.59 10.75
N ARG A 79 -2.20 19.14 10.09
CA ARG A 79 -2.58 20.56 10.19
C ARG A 79 -3.00 20.95 11.60
N SER A 80 -3.84 20.13 12.25
CA SER A 80 -4.28 20.38 13.62
C SER A 80 -3.13 20.29 14.63
N GLN A 81 -2.20 19.35 14.45
CA GLN A 81 -1.01 19.23 15.30
C GLN A 81 -0.12 20.47 15.19
N PHE A 82 0.08 20.97 13.98
CA PHE A 82 0.84 22.20 13.74
C PHE A 82 0.15 23.42 14.38
N GLN A 83 -1.16 23.56 14.21
CA GLN A 83 -1.92 24.66 14.84
C GLN A 83 -1.89 24.60 16.37
N HIS A 84 -2.00 23.41 16.96
CA HIS A 84 -1.87 23.23 18.40
C HIS A 84 -0.49 23.68 18.88
N PHE A 85 0.56 23.32 18.12
CA PHE A 85 1.93 23.77 18.41
C PHE A 85 2.05 25.29 18.35
N GLU A 86 1.61 25.95 17.27
CA GLU A 86 1.67 27.41 17.15
C GLU A 86 0.89 28.12 18.28
N THR A 87 -0.25 27.57 18.67
CA THR A 87 -1.06 28.09 19.77
C THR A 87 -0.36 27.91 21.11
N GLN A 88 0.22 26.74 21.35
CA GLN A 88 0.98 26.44 22.57
C GLN A 88 2.24 27.30 22.69
N GLU A 89 2.93 27.55 21.57
CA GLU A 89 4.06 28.47 21.47
C GLU A 89 3.62 29.91 21.80
N SER A 90 2.51 30.37 21.19
CA SER A 90 1.93 31.69 21.47
C SER A 90 1.54 31.86 22.94
N ILE A 91 1.05 30.80 23.59
CA ILE A 91 0.74 30.80 25.03
C ILE A 91 2.02 30.84 25.87
N GLN A 92 3.06 30.08 25.51
CA GLN A 92 4.36 30.12 26.20
C GLN A 92 5.03 31.51 26.08
N LEU A 93 5.01 32.10 24.89
CA LEU A 93 5.50 33.46 24.65
C LEU A 93 4.75 34.48 25.53
N LYS A 94 3.42 34.37 25.62
CA LYS A 94 2.61 35.23 26.51
C LYS A 94 2.86 34.99 28.00
N ALA A 95 3.11 33.75 28.42
CA ALA A 95 3.42 33.40 29.80
C ALA A 95 4.83 33.85 30.23
N SER A 96 5.76 34.00 29.28
CA SER A 96 7.13 34.47 29.53
C SER A 96 7.25 36.01 29.56
N ILE A 97 6.24 36.74 29.04
CA ILE A 97 6.15 38.20 29.21
C ILE A 97 5.60 38.50 30.61
N VAL A 98 6.46 38.31 31.61
CA VAL A 98 6.43 39.10 32.84
C VAL A 98 6.95 40.50 32.49
N PRO A 99 6.37 41.62 32.98
CA PRO A 99 6.80 42.95 32.56
C PRO A 99 8.21 43.28 33.08
N TYR A 100 9.15 43.46 32.15
CA TYR A 100 10.48 44.10 32.25
C TYR A 100 11.47 43.44 33.25
N THR A 101 12.68 43.02 32.87
CA THR A 101 13.82 43.88 32.46
C THR A 101 14.86 43.13 31.61
N GLU A 102 15.43 43.85 30.63
CA GLU A 102 16.81 43.76 30.11
C GLU A 102 17.53 42.39 30.11
N THR A 103 17.73 41.80 28.93
CA THR A 103 19.03 41.23 28.48
C THR A 103 18.93 40.72 27.03
N GLU A 104 19.68 41.37 26.13
CA GLU A 104 19.74 41.12 24.68
C GLU A 104 20.52 39.86 24.26
N THR A 105 20.48 38.78 25.04
CA THR A 105 21.16 37.52 24.70
C THR A 105 20.21 36.34 24.45
N ASN A 106 18.90 36.52 24.63
CA ASN A 106 17.96 35.40 24.62
C ASN A 106 17.32 35.09 23.24
N ALA A 107 17.29 36.04 22.31
CA ALA A 107 16.63 35.85 21.01
C ALA A 107 17.28 34.79 20.11
N ARG A 108 18.60 34.56 20.22
CA ARG A 108 19.33 33.51 19.47
C ARG A 108 19.04 32.09 19.99
N ASN A 109 18.80 31.94 21.29
CA ASN A 109 18.50 30.66 21.91
C ASN A 109 17.03 30.23 21.70
N HIS A 110 16.12 31.19 21.60
CA HIS A 110 14.70 30.92 21.38
C HIS A 110 14.42 30.37 19.96
N GLN A 111 15.04 30.96 18.93
CA GLN A 111 14.92 30.46 17.55
C GLN A 111 15.52 29.04 17.39
N SER A 112 16.63 28.75 18.08
CA SER A 112 17.32 27.45 18.02
C SER A 112 16.56 26.33 18.75
N CYS A 113 15.78 26.66 19.78
CA CYS A 113 14.96 25.70 20.53
C CYS A 113 13.70 25.29 19.75
N LEU A 114 13.10 26.25 19.03
CA LEU A 114 11.91 26.05 18.19
C LEU A 114 12.19 25.14 16.99
N THR A 115 13.29 25.37 16.27
CA THR A 115 13.68 24.53 15.12
C THR A 115 14.02 23.09 15.53
N THR A 116 14.63 22.92 16.71
CA THR A 116 14.98 21.59 17.25
C THR A 116 13.73 20.80 17.63
N THR A 117 12.73 21.45 18.23
CA THR A 117 11.47 20.82 18.64
C THR A 117 10.62 20.36 17.45
N SER A 118 10.55 21.16 16.39
CA SER A 118 9.84 20.80 15.15
C SER A 118 10.54 19.67 14.39
N TYR A 119 11.86 19.70 14.31
CA TYR A 119 12.66 18.61 13.73
C TYR A 119 12.43 17.29 14.48
N ASP A 120 12.51 17.31 15.82
CA ASP A 120 12.31 16.13 16.66
C ASP A 120 10.93 15.48 16.51
N LEU A 121 9.88 16.30 16.37
CA LEU A 121 8.52 15.82 16.14
C LEU A 121 8.41 15.12 14.77
N LEU A 122 8.98 15.71 13.72
CA LEU A 122 8.92 15.14 12.38
C LEU A 122 9.67 13.81 12.29
N ILE A 123 10.78 13.65 13.02
CA ILE A 123 11.48 12.35 13.07
C ILE A 123 10.64 11.29 13.81
N ARG A 124 9.94 11.67 14.89
CA ARG A 124 9.01 10.75 15.58
C ARG A 124 7.83 10.35 14.70
N ASN A 125 7.22 11.29 13.98
CA ASN A 125 6.13 11.01 13.04
C ASN A 125 6.61 10.09 11.90
N ALA A 126 7.83 10.32 11.39
CA ALA A 126 8.42 9.47 10.38
C ALA A 126 8.64 8.04 10.90
N TRP A 127 9.14 7.89 12.12
CA TRP A 127 9.30 6.58 12.76
C TRP A 127 7.96 5.87 12.95
N GLN A 128 6.95 6.57 13.46
CA GLN A 128 5.62 6.01 13.65
C GLN A 128 5.01 5.54 12.33
N ALA A 129 5.09 6.35 11.26
CA ALA A 129 4.62 5.94 9.93
C ALA A 129 5.38 4.72 9.39
N TYR A 130 6.70 4.65 9.62
CA TYR A 130 7.49 3.48 9.26
C TYR A 130 7.01 2.19 9.96
N CYS A 131 6.71 2.25 11.27
CA CYS A 131 6.18 1.12 12.04
C CYS A 131 4.81 0.65 11.53
N HIS A 132 3.93 1.57 11.14
CA HIS A 132 2.61 1.25 10.61
C HIS A 132 2.62 0.81 9.13
N GLY A 133 3.79 0.71 8.50
CA GLY A 133 3.93 0.35 7.09
C GLY A 133 3.67 1.50 6.11
N ASP A 134 3.35 2.70 6.60
CA ASP A 134 3.12 3.90 5.79
C ASP A 134 4.46 4.52 5.34
N ARG A 135 4.99 3.98 4.23
CA ARG A 135 6.24 4.45 3.62
C ARG A 135 6.11 5.87 3.05
N ILE A 136 4.92 6.26 2.60
CA ILE A 136 4.66 7.58 2.01
C ILE A 136 4.63 8.65 3.10
N GLY A 137 3.87 8.44 4.17
CA GLY A 137 3.82 9.34 5.33
C GLY A 137 5.17 9.48 6.02
N MET A 138 5.93 8.38 6.12
CA MET A 138 7.32 8.43 6.58
C MET A 138 8.16 9.36 5.70
N ALA A 139 8.15 9.15 4.38
CA ALA A 139 8.94 9.96 3.45
C ALA A 139 8.53 11.44 3.48
N HIS A 140 7.23 11.72 3.58
CA HIS A 140 6.72 13.08 3.70
C HIS A 140 7.22 13.77 4.99
N ALA A 141 7.17 13.08 6.13
CA ALA A 141 7.66 13.60 7.40
C ALA A 141 9.18 13.88 7.36
N LEU A 142 9.98 12.99 6.76
CA LEU A 142 11.41 13.19 6.57
C LEU A 142 11.72 14.37 5.63
N GLN A 143 10.97 14.52 4.54
CA GLN A 143 11.12 15.67 3.63
C GLN A 143 10.82 17.00 4.33
N GLN A 144 9.81 17.02 5.20
CA GLN A 144 9.53 18.21 6.01
C GLN A 144 10.62 18.46 7.03
N ALA A 145 11.20 17.41 7.63
CA ALA A 145 12.28 17.54 8.60
C ALA A 145 13.52 18.24 8.00
N LEU A 146 13.76 18.09 6.69
CA LEU A 146 14.83 18.80 5.99
C LEU A 146 14.70 20.33 6.02
N LYS A 147 13.49 20.87 6.23
CA LYS A 147 13.28 22.33 6.35
C LYS A 147 13.76 22.86 7.70
N PHE A 148 13.86 21.99 8.70
CA PHE A 148 14.18 22.33 10.09
C PHE A 148 15.50 21.73 10.56
N THR A 149 16.20 20.98 9.70
CA THR A 149 17.44 20.31 10.10
C THR A 149 18.53 21.31 10.49
N PRO A 150 19.09 21.20 11.71
CA PRO A 150 20.23 22.02 12.12
C PRO A 150 21.57 21.46 11.59
N PHE A 151 21.56 20.30 10.93
CA PHE A 151 22.75 19.56 10.53
C PHE A 151 23.03 19.65 9.03
N SER A 152 24.24 19.29 8.61
CA SER A 152 24.51 19.11 7.18
C SER A 152 23.68 17.96 6.59
N LYS A 153 23.59 17.88 5.26
CA LYS A 153 22.79 16.86 4.57
C LYS A 153 23.15 15.43 5.00
N ALA A 154 24.45 15.13 5.07
CA ALA A 154 24.94 13.80 5.46
C ALA A 154 24.69 13.52 6.95
N GLU A 155 24.92 14.50 7.82
CA GLU A 155 24.65 14.38 9.26
C GLU A 155 23.16 14.23 9.57
N THR A 156 22.30 14.92 8.82
CA THR A 156 20.84 14.79 8.94
C THR A 156 20.39 13.35 8.65
N ILE A 157 20.90 12.76 7.57
CA ILE A 157 20.61 11.36 7.22
C ILE A 157 21.09 10.41 8.32
N LEU A 158 22.30 10.62 8.83
CA LEU A 158 22.87 9.79 9.89
C LEU A 158 22.08 9.92 11.20
N ASP A 159 21.65 11.14 11.55
CA ASP A 159 20.82 11.40 12.72
C ASP A 159 19.45 10.70 12.61
N TRP A 160 18.81 10.69 11.44
CA TRP A 160 17.57 9.95 11.21
C TRP A 160 17.74 8.45 11.45
N LEU A 161 18.76 7.84 10.85
CA LEU A 161 19.04 6.40 10.99
C LEU A 161 19.35 6.04 12.43
N LYS A 162 20.12 6.88 13.13
CA LYS A 162 20.44 6.69 14.55
C LYS A 162 19.17 6.75 15.41
N ARG A 163 18.34 7.77 15.22
CA ARG A 163 17.09 7.92 15.98
C ARG A 163 16.10 6.80 15.72
N PHE A 164 15.97 6.32 14.49
CA PHE A 164 15.12 5.17 14.18
C PHE A 164 15.62 3.90 14.86
N SER A 165 16.94 3.69 14.90
CA SER A 165 17.55 2.60 15.67
C SER A 165 17.32 2.74 17.17
N ASP A 166 17.45 3.94 17.72
CA ASP A 166 17.21 4.22 19.14
C ASP A 166 15.72 3.98 19.50
N PHE A 167 14.80 4.41 18.64
CA PHE A 167 13.36 4.18 18.83
C PHE A 167 12.98 2.70 18.75
N ALA A 168 13.52 1.96 17.79
CA ALA A 168 13.32 0.50 17.70
C ALA A 168 13.88 -0.24 18.92
N SER A 169 15.01 0.24 19.47
CA SER A 169 15.57 -0.32 20.70
C SER A 169 14.69 -0.03 21.92
N SER A 170 13.96 1.09 21.91
CA SER A 170 13.04 1.48 22.99
C SER A 170 11.66 0.83 22.91
N GLN A 171 11.20 0.44 21.72
CA GLN A 171 9.89 -0.18 21.50
C GLN A 171 10.08 -1.59 20.93
N GLN A 172 9.89 -2.61 21.77
CA GLN A 172 10.13 -4.04 21.44
C GLN A 172 9.25 -4.63 20.32
N GLU A 173 8.35 -3.85 19.71
CA GLU A 173 7.35 -4.37 18.78
C GLU A 173 7.81 -4.43 17.31
N HIS A 174 8.78 -3.60 16.90
CA HIS A 174 9.19 -3.53 15.49
C HIS A 174 10.71 -3.43 15.32
N PRO A 175 11.39 -4.46 14.77
CA PRO A 175 12.81 -4.37 14.47
C PRO A 175 13.06 -3.34 13.38
N PHE A 176 14.00 -2.43 13.61
CA PHE A 176 14.42 -1.48 12.58
C PHE A 176 15.29 -2.18 11.53
N ASP A 177 14.70 -2.43 10.36
CA ASP A 177 15.42 -2.93 9.20
C ASP A 177 15.89 -1.79 8.29
N MET A 178 17.17 -1.44 8.45
CA MET A 178 17.85 -0.43 7.63
C MET A 178 17.90 -0.82 6.14
N GLN A 179 18.00 -2.11 5.80
CA GLN A 179 18.08 -2.53 4.40
C GLN A 179 16.73 -2.38 3.71
N THR A 180 15.65 -2.72 4.40
CA THR A 180 14.28 -2.50 3.91
C THR A 180 14.00 -1.01 3.71
N LEU A 181 14.42 -0.16 4.65
CA LEU A 181 14.26 1.29 4.51
C LEU A 181 15.05 1.84 3.32
N THR A 182 16.35 1.55 3.26
CA THR A 182 17.25 2.15 2.27
C THR A 182 16.99 1.68 0.84
N THR A 183 16.37 0.52 0.68
CA THR A 183 15.97 -0.04 -0.63
C THR A 183 14.60 0.46 -1.09
N SER A 184 13.80 1.08 -0.20
CA SER A 184 12.45 1.55 -0.55
C SER A 184 12.46 2.72 -1.55
N PRO A 185 11.54 2.74 -2.53
CA PRO A 185 11.47 3.82 -3.52
C PRO A 185 11.16 5.18 -2.87
N GLU A 186 10.38 5.20 -1.79
CA GLU A 186 10.04 6.40 -1.04
C GLU A 186 11.29 7.00 -0.39
N TRP A 187 12.13 6.17 0.24
CA TRP A 187 13.41 6.62 0.79
C TRP A 187 14.37 7.13 -0.30
N GLN A 188 14.43 6.46 -1.44
CA GLN A 188 15.23 6.92 -2.58
C GLN A 188 14.73 8.30 -3.10
N GLN A 189 13.43 8.56 -3.04
CA GLN A 189 12.87 9.87 -3.35
C GLN A 189 13.26 10.93 -2.30
N VAL A 190 13.26 10.59 -1.01
CA VAL A 190 13.81 11.47 0.03
C VAL A 190 15.28 11.77 -0.25
N MET A 191 16.10 10.77 -0.56
CA MET A 191 17.52 10.95 -0.89
C MET A 191 17.73 11.85 -2.09
N LYS A 192 16.94 11.68 -3.15
CA LYS A 192 16.94 12.61 -4.28
C LYS A 192 16.66 14.03 -3.81
N SER A 193 15.66 14.26 -2.95
CA SER A 193 15.37 15.61 -2.43
C SER A 193 16.51 16.20 -1.58
N VAL A 194 17.24 15.36 -0.82
CA VAL A 194 18.39 15.79 -0.01
C VAL A 194 19.54 16.23 -0.91
N PHE A 195 19.86 15.46 -1.95
CA PHE A 195 21.03 15.70 -2.80
C PHE A 195 20.76 16.57 -4.03
N THR A 196 19.50 16.77 -4.43
CA THR A 196 19.15 17.70 -5.50
C THR A 196 19.41 19.12 -5.02
N LYS A 197 20.23 19.88 -5.77
CA LYS A 197 20.51 21.29 -5.50
C LYS A 197 19.20 22.09 -5.53
N ARG A 198 18.83 22.74 -4.42
CA ARG A 198 17.99 23.95 -4.47
C ARG A 198 18.77 24.97 -5.31
N ILE A 199 18.32 25.23 -6.53
CA ILE A 199 18.70 26.44 -7.26
C ILE A 199 18.06 27.58 -6.47
N LEU A 200 18.83 28.22 -5.59
CA LEU A 200 18.51 29.52 -5.03
C LEU A 200 19.51 30.52 -5.63
N THR A 201 19.03 31.35 -6.54
CA THR A 201 19.38 32.78 -6.64
C THR A 201 18.08 33.44 -7.13
N ALA A 202 17.40 34.20 -6.27
CA ALA A 202 17.66 35.62 -6.05
C ALA A 202 17.56 36.41 -7.36
N ILE A 203 16.40 37.00 -7.60
CA ILE A 203 16.30 38.34 -8.19
C ILE A 203 15.27 39.10 -7.35
N GLU A 204 15.77 39.79 -6.33
CA GLU A 204 15.31 41.15 -6.08
C GLU A 204 15.97 42.01 -7.17
N LEU A 205 15.14 42.65 -7.99
CA LEU A 205 15.19 44.06 -8.36
C LEU A 205 13.81 44.44 -8.91
#